data_AF-A0A7Y3BGT0-F1
#
_entry.id   AF-A0A7Y3BGT0-F1
#
_cell.length_a   1.000
_cell.length_b   1.000
_cell.length_c   1.000
_cell.angle_alpha   90.00
_cell.angle_beta   90.00
_cell.angle_gamma   90.00
#
_symmetry.space_group_name_H-M   'P 1'
#
loop_
_entity.id
_entity.type
_entity.pdbx_description
1 polymer ?
#
loop_
_entity_poly.entity_id
_entity_poly.type
_entity_poly.pdbx_seq_one_letter_code
_entity_poly.pdbx_strand_id
1 'polypeptide(L)' 'NDTSLGRNINEVIRTLDAIQHYDEHGKVCPANWEKGLESMNPTNDGLVDYLSKFAK' A
#
# COMPACT_ATOMS: atom_id res chain seq x y z
N ASN A 1 18.29 10.12 12.40
CA ASN A 1 18.45 10.48 10.97
C ASN A 1 19.89 10.16 10.61
N ASP A 2 20.12 9.29 9.64
CA ASP A 2 21.47 8.86 9.24
C ASP A 2 22.01 9.84 8.18
N THR A 3 23.23 10.34 8.35
CA THR A 3 23.85 11.32 7.45
C THR A 3 24.46 10.69 6.20
N SER A 4 24.64 9.37 6.18
CA SER A 4 25.26 8.64 5.06
C SER A 4 24.25 8.11 4.02
N LEU A 5 22.96 8.11 4.37
CA LEU A 5 21.88 7.61 3.53
C LEU A 5 20.85 8.70 3.26
N GLY A 6 20.63 9.00 1.97
CA GLY A 6 19.59 9.93 1.54
C GLY A 6 18.18 9.37 1.78
N ARG A 7 17.25 10.24 2.19
CA ARG A 7 15.83 9.91 2.31
C ARG A 7 15.11 10.20 1.00
N ASN A 8 14.11 9.39 0.67
CA ASN A 8 13.19 9.67 -0.42
C ASN A 8 11.88 10.25 0.14
N ILE A 9 11.61 11.52 -0.13
CA ILE A 9 10.39 12.20 0.34
C ILE A 9 9.13 11.58 -0.27
N ASN A 10 9.19 11.12 -1.52
CA ASN A 10 8.05 10.50 -2.17
C ASN A 10 7.66 9.20 -1.46
N GLU A 11 8.63 8.40 -1.00
CA GLU A 11 8.33 7.19 -0.20
C GLU A 11 7.74 7.51 1.17
N VAL A 12 8.15 8.61 1.79
CA VAL A 12 7.55 9.06 3.06
C VAL A 12 6.08 9.44 2.85
N ILE A 13 5.78 10.20 1.79
CA ILE A 13 4.41 10.58 1.42
C ILE A 13 3.58 9.33 1.08
N ARG A 14 4.12 8.43 0.25
CA ARG A 14 3.45 7.18 -0.15
C ARG A 14 3.09 6.30 1.06
N THR A 15 3.99 6.22 2.04
CA THR A 15 3.76 5.46 3.27
C THR A 15 2.69 6.13 4.13
N LEU A 16 2.71 7.47 4.24
CA LEU A 16 1.68 8.21 4.97
C LEU A 16 0.29 8.02 4.36
N ASP A 17 0.17 8.12 3.03
CA ASP A 17 -1.09 7.87 2.32
C ASP A 17 -1.61 6.45 2.57
N ALA A 18 -0.72 5.44 2.61
CA ALA A 18 -1.10 4.06 2.87
C ALA A 18 -1.63 3.85 4.30
N ILE A 19 -1.02 4.51 5.29
CA ILE A 19 -1.48 4.49 6.68
C ILE A 19 -2.88 5.11 6.78
N GLN A 20 -3.06 6.30 6.20
CA GLN A 20 -4.37 6.98 6.19
C GLN A 20 -5.44 6.13 5.51
N HIS A 21 -5.12 5.52 4.37
CA HIS A 21 -6.04 4.64 3.65
C HIS A 21 -6.49 3.44 4.49
N TYR A 22 -5.55 2.81 5.21
CA TYR A 22 -5.87 1.70 6.12
C TYR A 22 -6.76 2.17 7.28
N ASP A 23 -6.44 3.29 7.92
CA ASP A 23 -7.21 3.82 9.05
C ASP A 23 -8.64 4.20 8.65
N GLU A 24 -8.83 4.73 7.44
CA GLU A 24 -10.15 5.14 6.92
C GLU A 24 -10.99 3.96 6.41
N HIS A 25 -10.38 2.97 5.75
CA HIS A 25 -11.12 1.93 5.00
C HIS A 25 -10.95 0.52 5.55
N GLY A 26 -9.97 0.27 6.43
CA GLY A 26 -9.59 -1.06 6.90
C GLY A 26 -8.98 -1.98 5.83
N LYS A 27 -8.61 -1.43 4.67
CA LYS A 27 -8.03 -2.18 3.54
C LYS A 27 -6.53 -2.10 3.54
N VAL A 28 -5.87 -3.22 3.22
CA VAL A 28 -4.41 -3.28 3.16
C VAL A 28 -3.89 -2.85 1.79
N CYS A 29 -2.75 -2.17 1.81
CA CYS A 29 -2.07 -1.63 0.63
C CYS A 29 -1.01 -2.63 0.12
N PRO A 30 -1.14 -3.17 -1.10
CA PRO A 30 -0.15 -4.06 -1.72
C PRO A 30 1.23 -3.38 -1.92
N ALA A 31 2.23 -4.16 -2.34
CA ALA A 31 3.56 -3.64 -2.64
C ALA A 31 3.48 -2.53 -3.71
N ASN A 32 4.25 -1.45 -3.51
CA ASN A 32 4.23 -0.25 -4.36
C ASN A 32 2.85 0.41 -4.53
N TRP A 33 1.92 0.17 -3.60
CA TRP A 33 0.64 0.87 -3.62
C TRP A 33 0.86 2.38 -3.48
N GLU A 34 0.08 3.13 -4.26
CA GLU A 34 -0.01 4.58 -4.29
C GLU A 34 -1.49 4.97 -4.21
N LYS A 35 -1.75 6.20 -3.77
CA LYS A 35 -3.11 6.72 -3.60
C LYS A 35 -3.92 6.60 -4.90
N GLY A 36 -5.08 5.94 -4.80
CA GLY A 36 -5.96 5.69 -5.93
C GLY A 36 -5.78 4.32 -6.61
N LEU A 37 -4.72 3.57 -6.29
CA LEU A 37 -4.56 2.20 -6.75
C LEU A 37 -5.44 1.22 -5.96
N GLU A 38 -5.70 0.05 -6.54
CA GLU A 38 -6.53 -0.98 -5.92
C GLU A 38 -5.87 -1.50 -4.63
N SER A 39 -6.64 -1.47 -3.55
CA SER A 39 -6.26 -2.03 -2.25
C SER A 39 -7.01 -3.33 -2.00
N MET A 40 -6.54 -4.11 -1.03
CA MET A 40 -7.01 -5.48 -0.82
C MET A 40 -7.68 -5.61 0.55
N ASN A 41 -8.72 -6.44 0.63
CA ASN A 41 -9.30 -6.80 1.93
C ASN A 41 -8.35 -7.76 2.67
N PRO A 42 -8.12 -7.59 3.98
CA PRO A 42 -7.20 -8.43 4.77
C PRO A 42 -7.81 -9.81 5.10
N THR A 43 -8.23 -10.55 4.08
CA THR A 43 -8.84 -11.88 4.18
C THR A 43 -8.30 -12.78 3.06
N ASN A 44 -8.39 -14.10 3.22
CA ASN A 44 -7.97 -15.05 2.19
C ASN A 44 -8.75 -14.84 0.88
N ASP A 45 -10.07 -14.63 0.97
CA ASP A 45 -10.90 -14.38 -0.21
C ASP A 45 -10.53 -13.06 -0.90
N GLY A 46 -10.22 -12.01 -0.12
CA GLY A 46 -9.73 -10.74 -0.63
C GLY A 46 -8.38 -10.87 -1.36
N LEU A 47 -7.49 -11.73 -0.85
CA LEU A 47 -6.22 -12.04 -1.51
C LEU A 47 -6.43 -12.79 -2.84
N VAL A 48 -7.31 -13.80 -2.84
CA VAL A 48 -7.63 -14.56 -4.06
C VAL A 48 -8.25 -13.66 -5.12
N ASP A 49 -9.21 -12.79 -4.75
CA ASP A 49 -9.81 -11.81 -5.67
C ASP A 49 -8.76 -10.87 -6.25
N TYR A 50 -7.92 -10.29 -5.40
CA TYR A 50 -6.86 -9.38 -5.83
C TYR A 50 -5.88 -10.06 -6.79
N LEU A 51 -5.35 -11.24 -6.43
CA LEU A 51 -4.42 -11.98 -7.29
C LEU A 51 -5.08 -12.40 -8.61
N SER A 52 -6.35 -12.79 -8.61
CA SER A 52 -7.06 -13.17 -9.84
C SER A 52 -7.17 -12.02 -10.85
N LYS A 53 -7.22 -10.77 -10.36
CA LYS A 53 -7.27 -9.56 -11.21
C LYS A 53 -5.89 -9.18 -11.77
N PHE A 54 -4.82 -9.36 -10.98
CA PHE A 54 -3.50 -8.79 -11.28
C PHE A 54 -2.39 -9.79 -11.61
N ALA A 55 -2.55 -11.09 -11.33
CA ALA A 55 -1.53 -12.12 -11.53
C ALA A 55 -1.49 -12.69 -12.97
N LYS A 56 -1.47 -11.83 -13.99
CA LYS A 56 -1.21 -12.24 -15.38
C LYS A 56 0.27 -12.24 -15.71
#